data_AF-A0A453BLK0-F1
#
_entry.id   AF-A0A453BLK0-F1
#
_cell.length_a   1.000
_cell.length_b   1.000
_cell.length_c   1.000
_cell.angle_alpha   90.00
_cell.angle_beta   90.00
_cell.angle_gamma   90.00
#
_symmetry.space_group_name_H-M   'P 1'
#
loop_
_entity.id
_entity.type
_entity.pdbx_description
1 polymer ?
#
loop_
_entity_poly.entity_id
_entity_poly.type
_entity_poly.pdbx_seq_one_letter_code
_entity_poly.pdbx_strand_id
1 'polypeptide(L)' 'RVLIFPRGNNVEFLSMYLDVADSAVLPYGWTRYAQFSLSVVNQIHNKFTIRK' A
#
# COMPACT_ATOMS: atom_id res chain seq x y z
N ARG A 1 -2.55 3.06 -7.59
CA ARG A 1 -3.64 3.12 -6.58
C ARG A 1 -3.19 2.45 -5.29
N VAL A 2 -3.83 2.71 -4.16
CA VAL A 2 -3.58 1.96 -2.91
C VAL A 2 -4.71 0.94 -2.73
N LEU A 3 -4.34 -0.31 -2.47
CA LEU A 3 -5.26 -1.39 -2.11
C LEU A 3 -5.21 -1.60 -0.60
N ILE A 4 -6.36 -1.71 0.05
CA ILE A 4 -6.46 -1.84 1.51
C ILE A 4 -7.37 -3.03 1.84
N PHE A 5 -6.86 -3.93 2.68
CA PHE A 5 -7.59 -5.08 3.18
C PHE A 5 -7.65 -5.00 4.71
N PRO A 6 -8.76 -4.49 5.28
CA PRO A 6 -8.86 -4.26 6.73
C PRO A 6 -8.70 -5.52 7.57
N ARG A 7 -9.07 -6.69 7.03
CA ARG A 7 -8.92 -8.01 7.67
C ARG A 7 -7.76 -8.81 7.09
N GLY A 8 -6.84 -8.14 6.43
CA GLY A 8 -5.68 -8.75 5.79
C GLY A 8 -5.98 -9.55 4.53
N ASN A 9 -4.90 -10.09 3.96
CA ASN A 9 -4.91 -10.96 2.79
C ASN A 9 -4.27 -12.29 3.21
N ASN A 10 -5.08 -13.23 3.69
CA ASN A 10 -4.66 -14.49 4.34
C ASN A 10 -3.90 -14.32 5.67
N VAL A 11 -4.07 -13.19 6.35
CA VAL A 11 -3.49 -12.88 7.67
C VAL A 11 -4.50 -12.07 8.51
N GLU A 12 -4.33 -12.03 9.83
CA GLU A 12 -5.24 -11.29 10.73
C GLU A 12 -4.85 -9.81 10.95
N PHE A 13 -4.00 -9.25 10.09
CA PHE A 13 -3.50 -7.87 10.20
C PHE A 13 -3.92 -7.03 8.99
N LEU A 14 -4.01 -5.71 9.18
CA LEU A 14 -4.21 -4.76 8.07
C LEU A 14 -3.13 -4.97 7.00
N SER A 15 -3.56 -5.22 5.76
CA SER A 15 -2.66 -5.33 4.60
C SER A 15 -2.88 -4.15 3.66
N MET A 16 -1.79 -3.50 3.24
CA MET A 16 -1.80 -2.37 2.30
C MET A 16 -0.82 -2.61 1.18
N TYR A 17 -1.23 -2.34 -0.07
CA TYR A 17 -0.41 -2.56 -1.26
C TYR A 17 -0.45 -1.33 -2.16
N LEU A 18 0.68 -1.05 -2.84
CA LEU A 18 0.75 -0.07 -3.92
C LEU A 18 0.59 -0.81 -5.25
N ASP A 19 -0.42 -0.43 -6.01
CA ASP A 19 -0.66 -0.98 -7.35
C ASP A 19 -0.30 0.02 -8.45
N VAL A 20 0.29 -0.51 -9.52
CA VAL A 20 0.72 0.23 -10.70
C VAL A 20 -0.45 0.28 -11.69
N ALA A 21 -0.80 1.50 -12.12
CA ALA A 21 -1.86 1.69 -13.11
C ALA A 21 -1.52 0.97 -14.42
N ASP A 22 -2.53 0.38 -15.05
CA ASP A 22 -2.43 -0.29 -16.35
C ASP A 22 -1.39 -1.41 -16.40
N SER A 23 -1.07 -2.02 -15.26
CA SER A 23 -0.08 -3.10 -15.17
C SER A 23 -0.37 -4.29 -16.10
N ALA A 24 -1.63 -4.52 -16.44
CA ALA A 24 -2.07 -5.57 -17.38
C ALA A 24 -1.67 -5.33 -18.85
N VAL A 25 -1.41 -4.07 -19.25
CA VAL A 25 -1.00 -3.74 -20.63
C VAL A 25 0.51 -3.56 -20.76
N LEU A 26 1.25 -3.61 -19.65
CA LEU A 26 2.69 -3.49 -19.65
C LEU A 26 3.35 -4.76 -20.19
N PRO A 27 4.49 -4.64 -20.89
CA PRO A 27 5.21 -5.80 -21.39
C PRO A 27 5.72 -6.68 -20.24
N TYR A 28 5.85 -7.98 -20.53
CA TYR A 28 6.41 -8.92 -19.58
C TYR A 28 7.82 -8.49 -19.13
N GLY A 29 8.09 -8.61 -17.82
CA GLY A 29 9.39 -8.25 -17.23
C GLY A 29 9.60 -6.74 -16.98
N TRP A 30 8.57 -5.91 -17.17
CA TRP A 30 8.69 -4.48 -16.87
C TRP A 30 8.94 -4.22 -15.37
N THR A 31 9.76 -3.21 -15.09
CA THR A 31 10.05 -2.75 -13.74
C THR A 31 10.05 -1.23 -13.68
N ARG A 32 9.73 -0.67 -12.51
CA ARG A 32 9.81 0.77 -12.25
C ARG A 32 10.23 1.03 -10.83
N TYR A 33 11.17 1.96 -10.68
CA TYR A 33 11.54 2.51 -9.40
C TYR A 33 10.48 3.53 -8.96
N ALA A 34 10.00 3.37 -7.73
CA ALA A 34 9.14 4.33 -7.08
C ALA A 34 9.67 4.58 -5.68
N GLN A 35 9.87 5.85 -5.33
CA GLN A 35 10.10 6.25 -3.95
C GLN A 35 8.74 6.49 -3.31
N PHE A 36 8.42 5.73 -2.26
CA PHE A 36 7.13 5.83 -1.59
C PHE A 36 7.26 5.59 -0.09
N SER A 37 6.22 5.98 0.64
CA SER A 37 6.01 5.59 2.04
C SER A 37 4.52 5.38 2.27
N LEU A 38 4.15 4.45 3.13
CA LEU A 38 2.77 4.19 3.53
C LEU A 38 2.57 4.66 4.98
N SER A 39 1.39 5.19 5.29
CA SER A 39 1.08 5.65 6.65
C SER A 39 -0.35 5.33 7.05
N VAL A 40 -0.53 4.88 8.29
CA VAL A 40 -1.84 4.74 8.93
C VAL A 40 -2.00 5.91 9.89
N VAL A 41 -2.83 6.88 9.50
CA VAL A 41 -3.01 8.13 10.24
C VAL A 41 -4.00 7.93 11.38
N ASN A 42 -3.57 8.26 12.60
CA ASN A 42 -4.47 8.37 13.72
C ASN A 42 -5.06 9.78 13.75
N GLN A 43 -6.35 9.91 13.41
CA GLN A 43 -7.02 11.21 13.25
C GLN A 43 -7.25 11.96 14.57
N ILE A 44 -7.24 11.27 15.71
CA ILE A 44 -7.45 11.88 17.04
C ILE A 44 -6.11 12.25 17.68
N HIS A 45 -5.12 11.37 17.52
CA HIS A 45 -3.83 11.47 18.19
C HIS A 45 -2.70 11.26 17.18
N ASN A 46 -2.29 12.33 16.51
CA ASN A 46 -1.28 12.27 15.44
C ASN A 46 0.05 11.62 15.88
N LYS A 47 0.42 11.71 17.17
CA LYS A 47 1.61 11.04 17.72
C LYS A 47 1.61 9.51 17.58
N PHE A 48 0.44 8.90 17.33
CA PHE A 48 0.28 7.46 17.13
C PHE A 48 0.11 7.09 15.65
N THR A 49 0.31 8.01 14.71
CA THR A 49 0.40 7.70 13.28
C THR A 49 1.64 6.84 13.01
N ILE A 50 1.47 5.75 12.26
CA ILE A 50 2.56 4.83 11.90
C ILE A 50 2.94 5.07 10.44
N ARG A 51 4.24 5.19 10.14
CA ARG A 51 4.79 5.32 8.78
C ARG A 51 5.83 4.24 8.50
N LYS A 52 5.80 3.69 7.28
CA LYS A 52 6.77 2.71 6.76
C LYS A 52 7.24 3.13 5.37
#